data_AF-A0A1B6HXH6-F1
#
_entry.id   AF-A0A1B6HXH6-F1
#
_cell.length_a   1.000
_cell.length_b   1.000
_cell.length_c   1.000
_cell.angle_alpha   90.00
_cell.angle_beta   90.00
_cell.angle_gamma   90.00
#
_symmetry.space_group_name_H-M   'P 1'
#
loop_
_entity.id
_entity.type
_entity.pdbx_description
1 polymer ?
#
loop_
_entity_poly.entity_id
_entity_poly.type
_entity_poly.pdbx_seq_one_letter_code
_entity_poly.pdbx_strand_id
1 'polypeptide(L)'
;MTVTYTAEVATCRGFGCFLKLLVRWKGSIYKLVWPDLIAFLTIYYSLSVLYRYVLDPDQKKLFEEVSDYCEKFINLIPLSFVLGFYVALIMVRWWDQYLAIPWTSSLAVYISAHIYGQDERGRLMRRTIMRYVC
;
A
#
# COMPACT_ATOMS: atom_id res chain seq x y z
N MET A 1 -0.20 9.85 2.94
CA MET A 1 0.38 10.75 1.91
C MET A 1 0.62 9.95 0.64
N THR A 2 0.20 10.45 -0.51
CA THR A 2 0.51 9.87 -1.81
C THR A 2 2.00 10.01 -2.10
N VAL A 3 2.61 8.98 -2.69
CA VAL A 3 4.03 8.96 -3.03
C VAL A 3 4.16 8.89 -4.53
N THR A 4 4.51 10.01 -5.15
CA THR A 4 4.75 10.08 -6.59
C THR A 4 6.20 9.71 -6.89
N TYR A 5 6.38 8.73 -7.79
CA TYR A 5 7.68 8.29 -8.33
C TYR A 5 7.65 8.15 -9.86
N THR A 6 6.61 8.66 -10.51
CA THR A 6 6.37 8.56 -11.95
C THR A 6 7.53 9.08 -12.79
N ALA A 7 8.15 10.19 -12.37
CA ALA A 7 9.32 10.76 -13.05
C ALA A 7 10.58 9.88 -12.94
N GLU A 8 10.73 9.13 -11.84
CA GLU A 8 11.90 8.27 -11.61
C GLU A 8 11.85 6.99 -12.46
N VAL A 9 10.65 6.57 -12.88
CA VAL A 9 10.42 5.40 -13.73
C VAL A 9 10.12 5.75 -15.19
N ALA A 10 10.22 7.03 -15.58
CA ALA A 10 9.87 7.49 -16.92
C ALA A 10 10.84 7.01 -18.01
N THR A 11 12.10 6.70 -17.67
CA THR A 11 13.10 6.20 -18.63
C THR A 11 13.69 4.87 -18.19
N CYS A 12 13.60 3.86 -19.05
CA CYS A 12 14.29 2.58 -18.87
C CYS A 12 15.77 2.70 -19.29
N ARG A 13 16.57 3.50 -18.57
CA ARG A 13 18.03 3.54 -18.80
C ARG A 13 18.71 2.45 -17.98
N GLY A 14 19.18 1.41 -18.66
CA GLY A 14 20.01 0.33 -18.08
C GLY A 14 19.29 -0.61 -17.11
N PHE A 15 20.06 -1.39 -16.36
CA PHE A 15 19.61 -2.48 -15.48
C PHE A 15 19.09 -2.04 -14.09
N GLY A 16 18.81 -0.74 -13.87
CA GLY A 16 18.77 -0.16 -12.52
C GLY A 16 17.50 0.60 -12.09
N CYS A 17 16.48 0.71 -12.94
CA CYS A 17 15.32 1.57 -12.66
C CYS A 17 14.55 1.12 -11.39
N PHE A 18 14.24 -0.17 -11.27
CA PHE A 18 13.53 -0.71 -10.10
C PHE A 18 14.41 -0.87 -8.86
N LEU A 19 15.71 -1.16 -9.02
CA LEU A 19 16.64 -1.26 -7.90
C LEU A 19 16.75 0.06 -7.13
N LYS A 20 16.67 1.19 -7.84
CA LYS A 20 16.64 2.52 -7.22
C LYS A 20 15.42 2.73 -6.31
N LEU A 21 14.27 2.11 -6.64
CA LEU A 21 13.04 2.22 -5.84
C LEU A 21 13.13 1.44 -4.52
N LEU A 22 13.91 0.34 -4.47
CA LEU A 22 14.11 -0.44 -3.24
C LEU A 22 14.83 0.37 -2.15
N VAL A 23 15.70 1.32 -2.52
CA VAL A 23 16.45 2.14 -1.55
C VAL A 23 15.58 3.24 -0.92
N ARG A 24 14.40 3.52 -1.48
CA ARG A 24 13.51 4.59 -1.00
C ARG A 24 12.89 4.20 0.34
N TRP A 25 12.81 5.14 1.29
CA TRP A 25 12.17 4.91 2.60
C TRP A 25 10.69 5.33 2.65
N LYS A 26 10.36 6.52 2.12
CA LYS A 26 8.99 7.06 2.17
C LYS A 26 8.04 6.25 1.28
N GLY A 27 7.03 5.62 1.89
CA GLY A 27 6.06 4.78 1.19
C GLY A 27 6.61 3.42 0.76
N SER A 28 7.75 3.00 1.31
CA SER A 28 8.36 1.71 1.02
C SER A 28 7.73 0.59 1.83
N ILE A 29 7.89 -0.64 1.34
CA ILE A 29 7.49 -1.85 2.06
C ILE A 29 8.20 -1.96 3.42
N TYR A 30 9.45 -1.53 3.52
CA TYR A 30 10.22 -1.56 4.77
C TYR A 30 9.54 -0.74 5.86
N LYS A 31 9.07 0.46 5.52
CA LYS A 31 8.38 1.32 6.48
C LYS A 31 7.04 0.72 6.94
N LEU A 32 6.40 -0.12 6.13
CA LEU A 32 5.14 -0.77 6.48
C LEU A 32 5.38 -2.04 7.32
N VAL A 33 6.35 -2.87 6.93
CA VAL A 33 6.54 -4.24 7.45
C VAL A 33 7.53 -4.29 8.63
N TRP A 34 8.32 -3.24 8.89
CA TRP A 34 9.34 -3.29 9.96
C TRP A 34 8.81 -3.69 11.35
N PRO A 35 7.60 -3.30 11.82
CA PRO A 35 7.13 -3.71 13.15
C PRO A 35 6.81 -5.22 13.17
N ASP A 36 6.14 -5.71 12.12
CA ASP A 36 5.81 -7.12 11.94
C ASP A 36 7.07 -7.98 11.81
N LEU A 37 8.09 -7.48 11.09
CA LEU A 37 9.38 -8.13 10.95
C LEU A 37 10.10 -8.25 12.29
N ILE A 38 10.11 -7.17 13.10
CA ILE A 38 10.71 -7.22 14.44
C ILE A 38 9.95 -8.23 15.30
N ALA A 39 8.62 -8.19 15.32
CA ALA A 39 7.82 -9.16 16.08
C ALA A 39 8.13 -10.60 15.64
N PHE A 40 8.16 -10.88 14.34
CA PHE A 40 8.52 -12.18 13.80
C PHE A 40 9.92 -12.64 14.22
N LEU A 41 10.93 -11.79 14.05
CA LEU A 41 12.31 -12.10 14.43
C LEU A 41 12.44 -12.32 15.94
N THR A 42 11.76 -11.53 16.77
CA THR A 42 11.81 -11.69 18.23
C THR A 42 11.27 -13.04 18.67
N ILE A 43 10.15 -13.50 18.09
CA ILE A 43 9.57 -14.82 18.39
C ILE A 43 10.47 -15.93 17.84
N TYR A 44 10.98 -15.78 16.62
CA TYR A 44 11.86 -16.77 16.01
C TYR A 44 13.15 -16.97 16.82
N TYR A 45 13.82 -15.87 17.19
CA TYR A 45 15.04 -15.95 17.98
C TYR A 45 14.77 -16.39 19.42
N SER A 46 13.63 -16.03 20.03
CA SER A 46 13.30 -16.52 21.37
C SER A 46 13.11 -18.04 21.38
N LEU A 47 12.40 -18.60 20.40
CA LEU A 47 12.29 -20.06 20.22
C LEU A 47 13.65 -20.71 19.96
N SER A 48 14.51 -20.07 19.16
CA SER A 48 15.86 -20.56 18.88
C SER A 48 16.75 -20.60 20.13
N VAL A 49 16.67 -19.57 20.98
CA VAL A 49 17.39 -19.51 22.27
C VAL A 49 16.85 -20.56 23.24
N LEU A 50 15.53 -20.71 23.32
CA LEU A 50 14.86 -21.69 24.17
C LEU A 50 15.30 -23.11 23.79
N TYR A 51 15.26 -23.46 22.50
CA TYR A 51 15.72 -24.78 22.00
C TYR A 51 17.21 -25.04 22.29
N ARG A 52 18.08 -24.03 22.14
CA ARG A 52 19.53 -24.22 22.35
C ARG A 52 19.92 -24.33 23.81
N TYR A 53 19.42 -23.43 24.66
CA TYR A 53 19.96 -23.21 26.00
C TYR A 53 19.04 -23.67 27.14
N VAL A 54 17.75 -23.85 26.91
CA VAL A 54 16.77 -24.16 27.99
C VAL A 54 16.28 -25.60 27.93
N LEU A 55 16.07 -26.16 26.74
CA LEU A 55 15.45 -27.48 26.59
C LEU A 55 16.40 -28.64 26.92
N ASP A 56 15.85 -29.62 27.62
CA ASP A 56 16.49 -30.91 27.88
C ASP A 56 16.49 -31.81 26.62
N PRO A 57 17.34 -32.85 26.54
CA PRO A 57 17.49 -33.70 25.36
C PRO A 57 16.18 -34.33 24.86
N ASP A 58 15.30 -34.74 25.78
CA ASP A 58 14.01 -35.34 25.43
C ASP A 58 13.00 -34.29 24.95
N GLN A 59 13.04 -33.08 25.52
CA GLN A 59 12.21 -31.97 25.07
C GLN A 59 12.61 -31.46 23.69
N LYS A 60 13.91 -31.51 23.35
CA LYS A 60 14.40 -31.14 22.01
C LYS A 60 13.83 -32.04 20.91
N LYS A 61 13.78 -33.35 21.15
CA LYS A 61 13.16 -34.30 20.22
C LYS A 61 11.69 -33.98 19.96
N LEU A 62 10.95 -33.65 21.02
CA LEU A 62 9.55 -33.26 20.90
C LEU A 62 9.38 -31.94 20.13
N PHE A 63 10.26 -30.97 20.37
CA PHE A 63 10.28 -29.70 19.62
C PHE A 63 10.56 -29.91 18.12
N GLU A 64 11.49 -30.81 17.78
CA GLU A 64 11.79 -31.19 16.39
C GLU A 64 10.57 -31.82 15.71
N GLU A 65 9.89 -32.75 16.39
CA GLU A 65 8.67 -33.38 15.87
C GLU A 65 7.55 -32.36 15.63
N VAL A 66 7.39 -31.38 16.51
CA VAL A 66 6.42 -30.28 16.34
C VAL A 66 6.81 -29.38 15.17
N SER A 67 8.10 -29.06 15.01
CA SER A 67 8.59 -28.24 13.89
C SER A 67 8.32 -28.93 12.55
N ASP A 68 8.65 -30.22 12.45
CA ASP A 68 8.40 -31.04 11.26
C ASP A 68 6.90 -31.18 10.97
N TYR A 69 6.07 -31.26 12.01
CA TYR A 69 4.61 -31.23 11.87
C TYR A 69 4.17 -29.91 11.27
N CYS A 70 4.60 -28.76 11.82
CA CYS A 70 4.25 -27.44 11.31
C CYS A 70 4.67 -27.23 9.84
N GLU A 71 5.86 -27.67 9.44
CA GLU A 71 6.35 -27.54 8.06
C GLU A 71 5.40 -28.20 7.05
N LYS A 72 4.84 -29.37 7.40
CA LYS A 72 3.89 -30.09 6.54
C LYS A 72 2.61 -29.28 6.26
N PHE A 73 2.20 -28.39 7.16
CA PHE A 73 0.99 -27.56 7.00
C PHE A 73 1.25 -26.23 6.29
N ILE A 74 2.50 -25.76 6.18
CA ILE A 74 2.82 -24.48 5.54
C ILE A 74 2.34 -24.45 4.08
N ASN A 75 2.48 -25.57 3.37
CA ASN A 75 2.14 -25.66 1.95
C ASN A 75 0.68 -26.07 1.67
N LEU A 76 -0.14 -26.30 2.70
CA LEU A 76 -1.49 -26.84 2.52
C LEU A 76 -2.48 -25.83 1.90
N ILE A 77 -2.23 -24.53 2.10
CA ILE A 77 -3.09 -23.46 1.58
C ILE A 77 -2.26 -22.60 0.62
N PRO A 78 -2.68 -22.45 -0.65
CA PRO A 78 -2.02 -21.54 -1.59
C PRO A 78 -2.34 -20.09 -1.22
N LEU A 79 -1.69 -19.56 -0.17
CA LEU A 79 -1.90 -18.21 0.32
C LEU A 79 -1.65 -17.16 -0.77
N SER A 80 -0.68 -17.41 -1.65
CA SER A 80 -0.36 -16.55 -2.79
C SER A 80 -1.55 -16.36 -3.73
N PHE A 81 -2.37 -17.39 -3.94
CA PHE A 81 -3.56 -17.32 -4.79
C PHE A 81 -4.59 -16.40 -4.15
N VAL A 82 -4.98 -16.66 -2.90
CA VAL A 82 -5.99 -15.87 -2.17
C VAL A 82 -5.55 -14.42 -2.02
N LEU A 83 -4.28 -14.19 -1.69
CA LEU A 83 -3.70 -12.85 -1.59
C LEU A 83 -3.76 -12.12 -2.93
N GLY A 84 -3.49 -12.82 -4.04
CA GLY A 84 -3.60 -12.26 -5.39
C GLY A 84 -5.00 -11.73 -5.71
N PHE A 85 -6.05 -12.52 -5.48
CA PHE A 85 -7.44 -12.06 -5.68
C PHE A 85 -7.80 -10.91 -4.76
N TYR A 86 -7.41 -11.01 -3.49
CA TYR A 86 -7.72 -10.00 -2.49
C TYR A 86 -7.10 -8.64 -2.85
N VAL A 87 -5.80 -8.63 -3.20
CA VAL A 87 -5.09 -7.41 -3.61
C VAL A 87 -5.67 -6.85 -4.90
N ALA A 88 -5.98 -7.69 -5.89
CA ALA A 88 -6.59 -7.23 -7.14
C ALA A 88 -7.92 -6.51 -6.90
N LEU A 89 -8.78 -7.05 -6.02
CA LEU A 89 -10.06 -6.43 -5.67
C LEU A 89 -9.85 -5.08 -4.96
N ILE A 90 -8.92 -5.00 -4.01
CA ILE A 90 -8.59 -3.75 -3.32
C ILE A 90 -8.11 -2.68 -4.31
N MET A 91 -7.24 -3.05 -5.26
CA MET A 91 -6.69 -2.11 -6.23
C MET A 91 -7.78 -1.50 -7.13
N VAL A 92 -8.75 -2.31 -7.57
CA VAL A 92 -9.90 -1.83 -8.34
C VAL A 92 -10.70 -0.82 -7.51
N ARG A 93 -11.08 -1.18 -6.28
CA ARG A 93 -11.87 -0.30 -5.40
C ARG A 93 -11.13 0.99 -5.05
N TRP A 94 -9.82 0.91 -4.82
CA TRP A 94 -9.00 2.07 -4.54
C TRP A 94 -8.99 3.04 -5.72
N TRP A 95 -8.89 2.51 -6.94
CA TRP A 95 -8.95 3.34 -8.15
C TRP A 95 -10.34 3.95 -8.37
N ASP A 96 -11.40 3.19 -8.17
CA ASP A 96 -12.78 3.68 -8.25
C ASP A 96 -13.03 4.81 -7.24
N GLN A 97 -12.51 4.69 -6.02
CA GLN A 97 -12.57 5.76 -5.02
C GLN A 97 -11.81 7.02 -5.45
N TYR A 98 -10.66 6.85 -6.11
CA TYR A 98 -9.90 7.98 -6.64
C TYR A 98 -10.66 8.69 -7.77
N LEU A 99 -11.30 7.95 -8.67
CA LEU A 99 -12.12 8.50 -9.75
C LEU A 99 -13.43 9.13 -9.25
N ALA A 100 -13.96 8.67 -8.12
CA ALA A 100 -15.15 9.23 -7.49
C ALA A 100 -14.92 10.61 -6.85
N ILE A 101 -13.67 11.06 -6.69
CA ILE A 101 -13.36 12.40 -6.19
C ILE A 101 -13.86 13.43 -7.23
N PRO A 102 -14.81 14.31 -6.87
CA PRO A 102 -15.38 15.26 -7.81
C PRO A 102 -14.36 16.36 -8.15
N TRP A 103 -14.12 16.56 -9.45
CA TRP A 103 -13.28 17.65 -9.95
C TRP A 103 -14.14 18.82 -10.40
N THR A 104 -13.90 20.01 -9.86
CA THR A 104 -14.69 21.22 -10.20
C THR A 104 -14.24 21.90 -11.49
N SER A 105 -13.12 21.46 -12.09
CA SER A 105 -12.51 22.06 -13.29
C SER A 105 -13.46 22.10 -14.48
N SER A 106 -14.14 21.00 -14.80
CA SER A 106 -15.07 20.95 -15.94
C SER A 106 -16.24 21.90 -15.72
N LEU A 107 -16.82 21.90 -14.51
CA LEU A 107 -17.92 22.80 -14.17
C LEU A 107 -17.50 24.27 -14.20
N ALA A 108 -16.29 24.60 -13.75
CA ALA A 108 -15.75 25.96 -13.80
C ALA A 108 -15.70 26.51 -15.23
N VAL A 109 -15.27 25.68 -16.19
CA VAL A 109 -15.26 26.04 -17.62
C VAL A 109 -16.69 26.27 -18.13
N TYR A 110 -17.63 25.38 -17.80
CA TYR A 110 -19.04 25.55 -18.18
C TYR A 110 -19.64 26.85 -17.62
N ILE A 111 -19.47 27.12 -16.34
CA ILE A 111 -19.95 28.33 -15.67
C ILE A 111 -19.32 29.59 -16.27
N SER A 112 -18.01 29.55 -16.57
CA SER A 112 -17.31 30.68 -17.18
C SER A 112 -17.77 30.98 -18.60
N ALA A 113 -18.13 29.95 -19.38
CA ALA A 113 -18.58 30.12 -20.76
C ALA A 113 -20.06 30.55 -20.86
N HIS A 114 -20.92 30.11 -19.94
CA HIS A 114 -22.37 30.33 -20.03
C HIS A 114 -22.88 31.53 -19.22
N ILE A 115 -22.17 31.95 -18.15
CA ILE A 115 -22.56 33.14 -17.37
C ILE A 115 -21.83 34.36 -17.92
N TYR A 116 -22.50 35.05 -18.83
CA TYR A 116 -22.04 36.32 -19.40
C TYR A 116 -22.15 37.47 -18.40
N GLY A 117 -21.36 38.53 -18.61
CA GLY A 117 -21.33 39.72 -17.76
C GLY A 117 -19.96 39.96 -17.12
N GLN A 118 -19.37 41.11 -17.43
CA GLN A 118 -18.15 41.64 -16.79
C GLN A 118 -18.48 42.57 -15.60
N ASP A 119 -19.76 42.70 -15.29
CA ASP A 119 -20.29 43.42 -14.14
C ASP A 119 -20.07 42.66 -12.83
N GLU A 120 -20.17 43.38 -11.71
CA GLU A 120 -19.95 42.82 -10.39
C GLU A 120 -20.95 41.69 -10.04
N ARG A 121 -22.18 41.78 -10.54
CA ARG A 121 -23.21 40.76 -10.31
C ARG A 121 -22.89 39.46 -11.05
N GLY A 122 -22.48 39.52 -12.32
CA GLY A 122 -22.00 38.36 -13.08
C GLY A 122 -20.80 37.67 -12.40
N ARG A 123 -19.85 38.47 -11.89
CA ARG A 123 -18.71 37.97 -11.10
C ARG A 123 -19.14 37.27 -9.81
N LEU A 124 -20.03 37.88 -9.04
CA LEU A 124 -20.54 37.30 -7.79
C LEU A 124 -21.28 35.98 -8.04
N MET A 125 -22.08 35.89 -9.11
CA MET A 125 -22.83 34.69 -9.46
C MET A 125 -21.90 33.52 -9.81
N ARG A 126 -20.90 33.72 -10.69
CA ARG A 126 -19.90 32.68 -11.03
C ARG A 126 -19.17 32.16 -9.79
N ARG A 127 -18.76 33.05 -8.88
CA ARG A 127 -18.06 32.67 -7.64
C ARG A 127 -18.95 31.96 -6.63
N THR A 128 -20.22 32.34 -6.52
CA THR A 128 -21.15 31.71 -5.58
C THR A 128 -21.54 30.32 -6.03
N ILE A 129 -21.80 30.09 -7.32
CA ILE A 129 -22.10 28.76 -7.85
C ILE A 129 -20.90 27.82 -7.64
N MET A 130 -19.68 28.27 -7.98
CA MET A 130 -18.48 27.46 -7.74
C MET A 130 -18.26 27.11 -6.26
N ARG A 131 -18.55 28.04 -5.34
CA ARG A 131 -18.46 27.78 -3.89
C ARG A 131 -19.49 26.79 -3.36
N TYR A 132 -20.63 26.62 -4.03
CA TYR A 132 -21.61 25.60 -3.63
C TYR A 132 -21.29 24.20 -4.15
N VAL A 133 -20.42 24.09 -5.15
CA VAL A 133 -20.00 22.80 -5.70
C VAL A 133 -18.68 22.30 -5.10
N CYS A 134 -17.81 23.22 -4.66
CA CYS A 134 -16.62 22.88 -3.87
C CYS A 134 -17.00 22.47 -2.44
#